data_AF-A0A0A2LJ93-F1
#
_entry.id   AF-A0A0A2LJ93-F1
#
_cell.length_a   1.000
_cell.length_b   1.000
_cell.length_c   1.000
_cell.angle_alpha   90.00
_cell.angle_beta   90.00
_cell.angle_gamma   90.00
#
_symmetry.space_group_name_H-M   'P 1'
#
loop_
_entity.id
_entity.type
_entity.pdbx_description
1 polymer ?
#
loop_
_entity_poly.entity_id
_entity_poly.type
_entity_poly.pdbx_seq_one_letter_code
_entity_poly.pdbx_strand_id
1 'polypeptide(L)'
;MKKIIALFVVMLAFGLNANAQKKAPSNQVVATQSQETFKASAEKDLKALKEVVALEGNQEDAFIKLFTYKHEVLSHDLSQERKDILAESVESKITSTLTPEQNKKLAAAPGLLKVLSH
;
A
#
# COMPACT_ATOMS: atom_id res chain seq x y z
N MET A 1 -64.04 21.00 -3.57
CA MET A 1 -63.32 22.25 -3.89
C MET A 1 -62.74 22.83 -2.61
N LYS A 2 -61.46 23.21 -2.68
CA LYS A 2 -60.69 24.02 -1.71
C LYS A 2 -60.05 23.19 -0.58
N LYS A 3 -58.72 23.00 -0.69
CA LYS A 3 -57.66 23.62 0.17
C LYS A 3 -57.72 22.96 1.55
N ILE A 4 -56.73 22.16 1.97
CA ILE A 4 -55.47 22.66 2.52
C ILE A 4 -54.32 21.67 2.19
N ILE A 5 -53.31 22.19 1.49
CA ILE A 5 -51.95 21.64 1.42
C ILE A 5 -51.17 22.28 2.58
N ALA A 6 -50.23 21.49 3.12
CA ALA A 6 -49.18 21.86 4.08
C ALA A 6 -49.51 21.69 5.57
N LEU A 7 -48.88 20.69 6.19
CA LEU A 7 -48.10 20.97 7.39
C LEU A 7 -46.94 19.98 7.49
N PHE A 8 -45.77 20.48 7.12
CA PHE A 8 -44.45 19.95 7.46
C PHE A 8 -44.34 20.03 8.99
N VAL A 9 -44.55 18.92 9.71
CA VAL A 9 -44.28 18.83 11.14
C VAL A 9 -43.06 17.94 11.35
N VAL A 10 -41.99 18.66 11.63
CA VAL A 10 -40.77 18.26 12.31
C VAL A 10 -41.03 17.26 13.46
N MET A 11 -40.42 16.09 13.36
CA MET A 11 -39.85 15.35 14.50
C MET A 11 -38.49 14.83 13.99
N LEU A 12 -37.39 15.58 14.14
CA LEU A 12 -36.54 15.58 15.35
C LEU A 12 -36.57 14.26 16.13
N ALA A 13 -36.32 13.15 15.44
CA ALA A 13 -35.71 12.00 16.08
C ALA A 13 -34.19 12.26 16.16
N PHE A 14 -33.79 13.00 17.20
CA PHE A 14 -32.43 12.94 17.71
C PHE A 14 -32.15 11.50 18.13
N GLY A 15 -31.62 10.70 17.20
CA GLY A 15 -30.96 9.46 17.51
C GLY A 15 -29.67 9.77 18.24
N LEU A 16 -29.76 10.10 19.54
CA LEU A 16 -28.64 10.00 20.46
C LEU A 16 -28.32 8.50 20.60
N ASN A 17 -27.53 7.99 19.65
CA ASN A 17 -26.75 6.79 19.91
C ASN A 17 -25.69 7.18 20.94
N ALA A 18 -26.05 7.01 22.21
CA ALA A 18 -25.12 7.00 23.32
C ALA A 18 -24.23 5.77 23.21
N ASN A 19 -23.21 5.85 22.35
CA ASN A 19 -22.01 5.03 22.49
C ASN A 19 -20.89 5.92 23.04
N ALA A 20 -21.11 6.41 24.26
CA ALA A 20 -20.06 6.94 25.11
C ALA A 20 -19.22 5.79 25.68
N GLN A 21 -18.64 4.96 24.81
CA GLN A 21 -17.47 4.18 25.19
C GLN A 21 -16.26 5.08 24.96
N LYS A 22 -15.77 5.67 26.06
CA LYS A 22 -14.39 6.15 26.13
C LYS A 22 -13.46 4.98 25.85
N LYS A 23 -13.12 4.79 24.58
CA LYS A 23 -11.93 4.07 24.14
C LYS A 23 -11.23 4.99 23.15
N ALA A 24 -9.91 5.08 23.28
CA ALA A 24 -9.02 5.83 22.42
C ALA A 24 -9.41 5.70 20.94
N PRO A 25 -9.15 6.71 20.07
CA PRO A 25 -9.41 6.61 18.65
C PRO A 25 -8.90 5.27 18.13
N SER A 26 -9.81 4.50 17.57
CA SER A 26 -9.57 3.12 17.15
C SER A 26 -8.37 3.07 16.20
N ASN A 27 -7.25 2.49 16.65
CA ASN A 27 -6.07 2.20 15.82
C ASN A 27 -6.41 1.41 14.53
N GLN A 28 -7.61 0.84 14.42
CA GLN A 28 -8.03 0.04 13.26
C GLN A 28 -8.30 0.86 12.01
N VAL A 29 -8.80 2.10 12.13
CA VAL A 29 -9.11 2.96 10.96
C VAL A 29 -7.82 3.54 10.35
N VAL A 30 -6.82 3.79 11.19
CA VAL A 30 -5.49 4.26 10.76
C VAL A 30 -4.70 3.12 10.13
N ALA A 31 -4.71 1.92 10.73
CA ALA A 31 -4.01 0.75 10.20
C ALA A 31 -4.52 0.33 8.80
N THR A 32 -5.83 0.39 8.56
CA THR A 32 -6.41 0.05 7.24
C THR A 32 -6.09 1.09 6.16
N GLN A 33 -6.05 2.39 6.50
CA GLN A 33 -5.61 3.43 5.55
C GLN A 33 -4.13 3.31 5.18
N SER A 34 -3.27 2.99 6.15
CA SER A 34 -1.84 2.77 5.89
C SER A 34 -1.63 1.58 4.94
N GLN A 35 -2.38 0.50 5.12
CA GLN A 35 -2.23 -0.71 4.32
C GLN A 35 -2.66 -0.51 2.85
N GLU A 36 -3.76 0.20 2.61
CA GLU A 36 -4.16 0.61 1.25
C GLU A 36 -3.11 1.52 0.60
N THR A 37 -2.50 2.42 1.39
CA THR A 37 -1.44 3.32 0.89
C THR A 37 -0.17 2.54 0.51
N PHE A 38 0.25 1.57 1.32
CA PHE A 38 1.41 0.73 1.02
C PHE A 38 1.18 -0.11 -0.23
N LYS A 39 -0.02 -0.66 -0.39
CA LYS A 39 -0.39 -1.40 -1.59
C LYS A 39 -0.36 -0.52 -2.85
N ALA A 40 -0.89 0.70 -2.78
CA ALA A 40 -0.83 1.64 -3.90
C ALA A 40 0.61 2.01 -4.28
N SER A 41 1.51 2.17 -3.31
CA SER A 41 2.94 2.39 -3.59
C SER A 41 3.62 1.13 -4.15
N ALA A 42 3.27 -0.05 -3.65
CA ALA A 42 3.76 -1.32 -4.16
C ALA A 42 3.33 -1.58 -5.61
N GLU A 43 2.11 -1.18 -6.00
CA GLU A 43 1.63 -1.26 -7.38
C GLU A 43 2.44 -0.36 -8.33
N LYS A 44 2.91 0.80 -7.86
CA LYS A 44 3.80 1.68 -8.65
C LYS A 44 5.16 1.03 -8.88
N ASP A 45 5.75 0.44 -7.83
CA ASP A 45 7.03 -0.26 -7.93
C ASP A 45 6.91 -1.48 -8.87
N LEU A 46 5.83 -2.26 -8.74
CA LEU A 46 5.52 -3.37 -9.63
C LEU A 46 5.36 -2.91 -11.09
N LYS A 47 4.66 -1.80 -11.32
CA LYS A 47 4.50 -1.24 -12.66
C LYS A 47 5.86 -0.83 -13.26
N ALA A 48 6.70 -0.15 -12.49
CA ALA A 48 8.04 0.24 -12.94
C ALA A 48 8.91 -0.98 -13.30
N LEU A 49 8.81 -2.07 -12.53
CA LEU A 49 9.48 -3.32 -12.86
C LEU A 49 8.93 -3.94 -14.16
N LYS A 50 7.60 -3.96 -14.34
CA LYS A 50 6.92 -4.52 -15.53
C LYS A 50 7.22 -3.76 -16.82
N GLU A 51 7.61 -2.49 -16.74
CA GLU A 51 8.04 -1.70 -17.90
C GLU A 51 9.37 -2.20 -18.49
N VAL A 52 10.20 -2.88 -17.71
CA VAL A 52 11.53 -3.38 -18.12
C VAL A 52 11.56 -4.90 -18.24
N VAL A 53 10.79 -5.59 -17.41
CA VAL A 53 10.80 -7.04 -17.29
C VAL A 53 9.41 -7.61 -17.53
N ALA A 54 9.30 -8.53 -18.48
CA ALA A 54 8.09 -9.35 -18.63
C ALA A 54 8.06 -10.39 -17.51
N LEU A 55 7.16 -10.22 -16.56
CA LEU A 55 6.98 -11.13 -15.42
C LEU A 55 6.15 -12.36 -15.82
N GLU A 56 6.45 -13.49 -15.20
CA GLU A 56 5.89 -14.79 -15.53
C GLU A 56 5.43 -15.54 -14.26
N GLY A 57 4.55 -16.53 -14.43
CA GLY A 57 4.10 -17.39 -13.33
C GLY A 57 3.55 -16.62 -12.14
N ASN A 58 4.14 -16.83 -10.96
CA ASN A 58 3.77 -16.19 -9.70
C ASN A 58 4.63 -14.97 -9.34
N GLN A 59 5.48 -14.48 -10.24
CA GLN A 59 6.40 -13.37 -9.96
C GLN A 59 5.66 -12.10 -9.59
N GLU A 60 4.55 -11.78 -10.28
CA GLU A 60 3.75 -10.58 -9.99
C GLU A 60 3.20 -10.58 -8.55
N ASP A 61 2.68 -11.72 -8.08
CA ASP A 61 2.22 -11.88 -6.70
C ASP A 61 3.37 -11.83 -5.69
N ALA A 62 4.53 -12.39 -6.04
CA ALA A 62 5.72 -12.30 -5.20
C ALA A 62 6.20 -10.84 -5.04
N PHE A 63 6.21 -10.08 -6.14
CA PHE A 63 6.65 -8.69 -6.15
C PHE A 63 5.68 -7.75 -5.45
N ILE A 64 4.38 -7.89 -5.65
CA ILE A 64 3.42 -7.03 -4.93
C ILE A 64 3.53 -7.24 -3.41
N LYS A 65 3.74 -8.48 -2.94
CA LYS A 65 3.96 -8.79 -1.52
C LYS A 65 5.28 -8.19 -1.02
N LEU A 66 6.36 -8.35 -1.79
CA LEU A 66 7.67 -7.79 -1.46
C LEU A 66 7.62 -6.27 -1.31
N PHE A 67 7.05 -5.56 -2.29
CA PHE A 67 6.97 -4.11 -2.27
C PHE A 67 6.00 -3.59 -1.20
N THR A 68 4.88 -4.29 -0.97
CA THR A 68 3.97 -3.93 0.13
C THR A 68 4.70 -4.02 1.48
N TYR A 69 5.43 -5.12 1.70
CA TYR A 69 6.26 -5.29 2.90
C TYR A 69 7.34 -4.20 3.01
N LYS A 70 8.02 -3.85 1.91
CA LYS A 70 9.01 -2.75 1.89
C LYS A 70 8.38 -1.46 2.40
N HIS A 71 7.25 -1.04 1.81
CA HIS A 71 6.58 0.22 2.17
C HIS A 71 6.04 0.20 3.61
N GLU A 72 5.53 -0.96 4.06
CA GLU A 72 5.11 -1.14 5.46
C GLU A 72 6.30 -0.95 6.42
N VAL A 73 7.43 -1.61 6.17
CA VAL A 73 8.62 -1.50 7.03
C VAL A 73 9.22 -0.09 7.00
N LEU A 74 9.29 0.54 5.83
CA LEU A 74 9.77 1.92 5.67
C LEU A 74 8.85 2.98 6.31
N SER A 75 7.59 2.62 6.60
CA SER A 75 6.69 3.51 7.33
C SER A 75 7.08 3.69 8.80
N HIS A 76 7.92 2.80 9.33
CA HIS A 76 8.43 2.89 10.69
C HIS A 76 9.65 3.83 10.76
N ASP A 77 9.91 4.39 11.94
CA ASP A 77 11.09 5.20 12.19
C ASP A 77 12.35 4.30 12.31
N LEU A 78 12.95 4.03 11.15
CA LEU A 78 14.15 3.21 11.03
C LEU A 78 15.41 4.07 10.94
N SER A 79 16.47 3.61 11.60
CA SER A 79 17.82 4.14 11.37
C SER A 79 18.25 3.93 9.92
N GLN A 80 19.20 4.74 9.44
CA GLN A 80 19.72 4.60 8.08
C GLN A 80 20.30 3.20 7.82
N GLU A 81 21.07 2.67 8.78
CA GLU A 81 21.62 1.31 8.71
C GLU A 81 20.52 0.25 8.50
N ARG A 82 19.37 0.36 9.19
CA ARG A 82 18.25 -0.57 9.00
C ARG A 82 17.59 -0.43 7.64
N LYS A 83 17.53 0.78 7.09
CA LYS A 83 17.04 1.02 5.73
C LYS A 83 17.96 0.41 4.69
N ASP A 84 19.28 0.53 4.89
CA ASP A 84 20.28 -0.04 3.99
C ASP A 84 20.21 -1.58 3.99
N ILE A 85 20.07 -2.20 5.16
CA ILE A 85 19.87 -3.65 5.30
C ILE A 85 18.55 -4.10 4.63
N LEU A 86 17.47 -3.33 4.80
CA LEU A 86 16.21 -3.61 4.13
C LEU A 86 16.39 -3.55 2.60
N ALA A 87 17.07 -2.53 2.10
CA ALA A 87 17.32 -2.38 0.68
C ALA A 87 18.11 -3.56 0.12
N GLU A 88 19.21 -3.98 0.77
CA GLU A 88 19.99 -5.16 0.37
C GLU A 88 19.13 -6.43 0.31
N SER A 89 18.27 -6.65 1.32
CA SER A 89 17.34 -7.77 1.36
C SER A 89 16.32 -7.73 0.22
N VAL A 90 15.78 -6.53 -0.08
CA VAL A 90 14.86 -6.34 -1.21
C VAL A 90 15.56 -6.59 -2.54
N GLU A 91 16.78 -6.08 -2.75
CA GLU A 91 17.57 -6.33 -3.96
C GLU A 91 17.87 -7.82 -4.17
N SER A 92 18.27 -8.50 -3.10
CA SER A 92 18.53 -9.94 -3.13
C SER A 92 17.27 -10.73 -3.49
N LYS A 93 16.12 -10.37 -2.93
CA LYS A 93 14.83 -11.00 -3.26
C LYS A 93 14.41 -10.71 -4.70
N ILE A 94 14.59 -9.49 -5.19
CA ILE A 94 14.29 -9.15 -6.59
C ILE A 94 15.12 -10.03 -7.52
N THR A 95 16.44 -10.01 -7.33
CA THR A 95 17.36 -10.73 -8.22
C THR A 95 17.20 -12.24 -8.13
N SER A 96 16.82 -12.78 -6.98
CA SER A 96 16.56 -14.23 -6.81
C SER A 96 15.21 -14.68 -7.37
N THR A 97 14.23 -13.78 -7.50
CA THR A 97 12.89 -14.10 -8.02
C THR A 97 12.86 -14.09 -9.55
N LEU A 98 13.73 -13.27 -10.17
CA LEU A 98 13.85 -13.15 -11.62
C LEU A 98 14.72 -14.26 -12.23
N THR A 99 14.42 -14.63 -13.48
CA THR A 99 15.32 -15.47 -14.28
C THR A 99 16.60 -14.71 -14.65
N PRO A 100 17.67 -15.42 -15.06
CA PRO A 100 18.90 -14.77 -15.53
C PRO A 100 18.65 -13.74 -16.65
N GLU A 101 17.77 -14.04 -17.60
CA GLU A 101 17.42 -13.16 -18.73
C GLU A 101 16.66 -11.92 -18.25
N GLN A 102 15.75 -12.08 -17.29
CA GLN A 102 15.02 -10.98 -16.68
C GLN A 102 15.96 -10.06 -15.87
N ASN A 103 16.88 -10.66 -15.09
CA ASN A 103 17.92 -9.91 -14.38
C ASN A 103 18.81 -9.11 -15.33
N LYS A 104 19.16 -9.67 -16.49
CA LYS A 104 19.92 -8.95 -17.52
C LYS A 104 19.15 -7.74 -18.05
N LYS A 105 17.83 -7.85 -18.26
CA LYS A 105 16.98 -6.72 -18.66
C LYS A 105 16.92 -5.65 -17.57
N LEU A 106 16.73 -6.06 -16.31
CA LEU A 106 16.72 -5.13 -15.18
C LEU A 106 18.05 -4.39 -15.02
N ALA A 107 19.18 -5.09 -15.18
CA ALA A 107 20.51 -4.47 -15.12
C ALA A 107 20.76 -3.46 -16.26
N ALA A 108 20.06 -3.59 -17.38
CA ALA A 108 20.11 -2.63 -18.49
C ALA A 108 19.29 -1.35 -18.22
N ALA A 109 18.47 -1.31 -17.16
CA ALA A 109 17.75 -0.12 -16.70
C ALA A 109 18.52 0.54 -15.53
N PRO A 110 19.40 1.52 -15.81
CA PRO A 110 20.29 2.09 -14.80
C PRO A 110 19.51 2.72 -13.66
N GLY A 111 19.84 2.32 -12.43
CA GLY A 111 19.24 2.87 -11.21
C GLY A 111 17.86 2.31 -10.83
N LEU A 112 17.19 1.54 -11.71
CA LEU A 112 15.86 0.99 -11.39
C LEU A 112 15.90 0.05 -10.19
N LEU A 113 16.87 -0.87 -10.12
CA LEU A 113 17.01 -1.77 -8.98
C LEU A 113 17.12 -1.01 -7.65
N LYS A 114 17.91 0.08 -7.63
CA LYS A 114 18.09 0.92 -6.46
C LYS A 114 16.79 1.64 -6.06
N VAL A 115 16.02 2.11 -7.04
CA VAL A 115 14.71 2.73 -6.80
C VAL A 115 13.71 1.72 -6.25
N LEU A 116 13.74 0.48 -6.73
CA LEU A 116 12.84 -0.57 -6.26
C LEU A 116 13.18 -1.06 -4.85
N SER A 117 14.45 -0.95 -4.44
CA SER A 117 14.93 -1.44 -3.13
C SER A 117 14.87 -0.41 -2.00
N HIS A 118 15.00 0.87 -2.31
CA HIS A 118 14.94 1.98 -1.34
C HIS A 118 13.54 2.61 -1.26
#